data_AF-D6WDS3-F1
#
_entry.id   AF-D6WDS3-F1
#
_cell.length_a   1.000
_cell.length_b   1.000
_cell.length_c   1.000
_cell.angle_alpha   90.00
_cell.angle_beta   90.00
_cell.angle_gamma   90.00
#
_symmetry.space_group_name_H-M   'P 1'
#
loop_
_entity.id
_entity.type
_entity.pdbx_description
1 polymer ?
#
loop_
_entity_poly.entity_id
_entity_poly.type
_entity_poly.pdbx_seq_one_letter_code
_entity_poly.pdbx_strand_id
1 'polypeptide(L)'
;MAVFQRYDFIFRFSKDFHLQKKALDIIHNYSNEVIATKRKELDENVKQKESVDDLGRKEKMVFLDMILNKAIDGHIFSQEAIRGEVDTFMFAGHDTTATAISFILLCIANHNEVQDKIIEEQERLFGCEKNPKVTFAHLQEMQFLENVIKEGLRLYTPVPLYGRQIDKNVEFEGMLIPKGVNVVIFNHGVHMNPEFYPNPEKFDPNRFESMEDKHPFAFIPFSAGPRVCIGKRCPRKYKNTIK
;
A
#
# COMPACT_ATOMS: atom_id res chain seq x y z
N MET A 1 0.05 -25.25 11.36
CA MET A 1 0.59 -24.94 12.70
C MET A 1 0.11 -25.99 13.68
N ALA A 2 1.03 -26.63 14.41
CA ALA A 2 0.67 -27.55 15.49
C ALA A 2 0.06 -26.76 16.66
N VAL A 3 -0.96 -27.32 17.32
CA VAL A 3 -1.70 -26.64 18.41
C VAL A 3 -0.77 -26.15 19.53
N PHE A 4 0.32 -26.86 19.79
CA PHE A 4 1.31 -26.53 20.81
C PHE A 4 2.12 -25.25 20.53
N GLN A 5 2.20 -24.80 19.28
CA GLN A 5 2.89 -23.57 18.89
C GLN A 5 2.08 -22.30 19.21
N ARG A 6 0.82 -22.45 19.64
CA ARG A 6 -0.04 -21.32 20.02
C ARG A 6 0.25 -20.77 21.42
N TYR A 7 0.94 -21.52 22.26
CA TYR A 7 1.30 -21.10 23.61
C TYR A 7 2.74 -20.61 23.64
N ASP A 8 2.95 -19.33 23.96
CA ASP A 8 4.27 -18.67 23.96
C ASP A 8 5.34 -19.45 24.71
N PHE A 9 4.99 -20.02 25.87
CA PHE A 9 5.94 -20.80 26.68
C PHE A 9 6.47 -22.01 25.92
N ILE A 10 5.58 -22.79 25.30
CA ILE A 10 5.95 -24.01 24.58
C ILE A 10 6.61 -23.65 23.24
N PHE A 11 6.12 -22.60 22.59
CA PHE A 11 6.65 -22.11 21.33
C PHE A 11 8.14 -21.74 21.43
N ARG A 12 8.58 -21.15 22.54
CA ARG A 12 9.99 -20.80 22.78
C ARG A 12 10.97 -21.98 22.69
N PHE A 13 10.50 -23.20 22.92
CA PHE A 13 11.32 -24.41 22.82
C PHE A 13 11.29 -25.06 21.42
N SER A 14 10.52 -24.49 20.49
CA SER A 14 10.41 -25.00 19.13
C SER A 14 11.54 -24.51 18.23
N LYS A 15 11.85 -25.29 17.18
CA LYS A 15 12.79 -24.86 16.12
C LYS A 15 12.30 -23.59 15.42
N ASP A 16 10.98 -23.46 15.25
CA ASP A 16 10.35 -22.33 14.58
C ASP A 16 10.56 -21.02 15.33
N PHE A 17 10.55 -21.03 16.66
CA PHE A 17 10.89 -19.85 17.47
C PHE A 17 12.33 -19.39 17.23
N HIS A 18 13.29 -20.31 17.18
CA HIS A 18 14.68 -19.94 16.91
C HIS A 18 14.88 -19.41 15.49
N LEU A 19 14.16 -19.96 14.51
CA LEU A 19 14.15 -19.44 13.15
C LEU A 19 13.53 -18.03 13.09
N GLN A 20 12.36 -17.84 13.72
CA GLN A 20 11.70 -16.55 13.80
C GLN A 20 12.59 -15.52 14.49
N LYS A 21 13.24 -15.89 15.61
CA LYS A 21 14.15 -15.00 16.32
C LYS A 21 15.30 -14.55 15.43
N LYS A 22 15.96 -15.48 14.71
CA LYS A 22 17.02 -15.12 13.75
C LYS A 22 16.54 -14.17 12.66
N ALA A 23 15.35 -14.42 12.11
CA ALA A 23 14.76 -13.54 11.09
C ALA A 23 14.43 -12.15 11.65
N LEU A 24 13.85 -12.08 12.85
CA LEU A 24 13.57 -10.82 13.54
C LEU A 24 14.84 -10.05 13.86
N ASP A 25 15.91 -10.73 14.28
CA ASP A 25 17.19 -10.08 14.56
C ASP A 25 17.75 -9.40 13.30
N ILE A 26 17.64 -10.04 12.13
CA ILE A 26 18.04 -9.44 10.84
C ILE A 26 17.22 -8.19 10.52
N ILE A 27 15.88 -8.29 10.61
CA ILE A 27 14.97 -7.16 10.32
C ILE A 27 15.24 -6.00 11.27
N HIS A 28 15.28 -6.27 12.58
CA HIS A 28 15.49 -5.24 13.59
C HIS A 28 16.87 -4.57 13.45
N ASN A 29 17.92 -5.32 13.12
CA ASN A 29 19.24 -4.76 12.91
C ASN A 29 19.23 -3.76 11.74
N TYR A 30 18.59 -4.13 10.63
CA TYR A 30 18.47 -3.25 9.47
C TYR A 30 17.66 -1.98 9.78
N SER A 31 16.51 -2.12 10.44
CA SER A 31 15.69 -0.96 10.81
C SER A 31 16.40 -0.04 11.80
N ASN A 32 17.15 -0.59 12.76
CA ASN A 32 17.96 0.19 13.68
C ASN A 32 19.08 0.95 12.95
N GLU A 33 19.70 0.35 11.93
CA GLU A 33 20.71 1.00 11.10
C GLU A 33 20.11 2.16 10.30
N VAL A 34 18.94 1.98 9.68
CA VAL A 34 18.22 3.04 8.97
C VAL A 34 17.86 4.20 9.91
N ILE A 35 17.35 3.88 11.11
CA ILE A 35 17.02 4.88 12.13
C ILE A 35 18.28 5.64 12.59
N ALA A 36 19.40 4.93 12.82
CA ALA A 36 20.64 5.54 13.27
C ALA A 36 21.23 6.48 12.21
N THR A 37 21.22 6.07 10.94
CA THR A 37 21.67 6.89 9.81
C THR A 37 20.83 8.16 9.69
N LYS A 38 19.50 8.02 9.74
CA LYS A 38 18.58 9.17 9.63
C LYS A 38 18.67 10.14 10.80
N ARG A 39 18.93 9.67 12.02
CA ARG A 39 19.20 10.56 13.16
C ARG A 39 20.46 11.38 12.97
N LYS A 40 21.54 10.78 12.46
CA LYS A 40 22.76 11.53 12.15
C LYS A 40 22.52 12.61 11.10
N GLU A 41 21.80 12.28 10.04
CA GLU A 41 21.41 13.26 9.01
C GLU A 41 20.57 14.40 9.58
N LEU A 42 19.63 14.11 10.48
CA LEU A 42 18.83 15.15 11.15
C LEU A 42 19.67 16.04 12.07
N ASP A 43 20.58 15.47 12.85
CA ASP A 43 21.48 16.24 13.72
C ASP A 43 22.44 17.15 12.92
N GLU A 44 22.83 16.72 11.71
CA GLU A 44 23.62 17.50 10.76
C GLU A 44 22.78 18.59 10.08
N ASN A 45 21.54 18.28 9.67
CA ASN A 45 20.63 19.23 9.03
C ASN A 45 20.06 20.27 10.00
N VAL A 46 19.86 19.96 11.29
CA VAL A 46 19.47 20.95 12.31
C VAL A 46 20.55 22.04 12.49
N LYS A 47 21.81 21.75 12.14
CA LYS A 47 22.90 22.75 12.11
C LYS A 47 22.89 23.62 10.85
N GLN A 48 22.13 23.25 9.81
CA GLN A 48 21.93 24.02 8.59
C GLN A 48 20.47 24.50 8.53
N LYS A 49 20.22 25.76 8.93
CA LYS A 49 18.88 26.36 8.94
C LYS A 49 18.08 26.09 7.65
N GLU A 50 16.84 25.63 7.86
CA GLU A 50 15.68 25.54 6.95
C GLU A 50 15.98 25.80 5.46
N SER A 51 16.12 24.73 4.66
CA SER A 51 15.95 24.81 3.21
C SER A 51 14.49 25.16 2.91
N VAL A 52 14.29 26.37 2.42
CA VAL A 52 13.01 26.82 1.87
C VAL A 52 13.08 26.58 0.36
N ASP A 53 12.10 25.86 -0.20
CA ASP A 53 11.89 25.77 -1.66
C ASP A 53 11.78 27.19 -2.25
N ASP A 54 12.23 27.41 -3.50
CA ASP A 54 12.11 28.67 -4.28
C ASP A 54 10.73 29.36 -4.19
N LEU A 55 9.68 28.61 -3.81
CA LEU A 55 8.30 29.07 -3.59
C LEU A 55 7.95 29.43 -2.13
N GLY A 56 8.90 29.50 -1.20
CA GLY A 56 8.65 29.88 0.20
C GLY A 56 7.95 28.79 1.02
N ARG A 57 7.87 27.55 0.51
CA ARG A 57 7.18 26.44 1.17
C ARG A 57 8.18 25.62 1.96
N LYS A 58 7.82 25.27 3.21
CA LYS A 58 8.57 24.25 3.95
C LYS A 58 8.57 22.96 3.13
N GLU A 59 9.77 22.45 2.86
CA GLU A 59 9.94 21.16 2.21
C GLU A 59 9.13 20.11 3.00
N LYS A 60 8.34 19.29 2.30
CA LYS A 60 7.50 18.30 2.99
C LYS A 60 8.41 17.29 3.67
N MET A 61 8.43 17.32 5.00
CA MET A 61 9.18 16.32 5.78
C MET A 61 8.81 14.91 5.34
N VAL A 62 9.83 14.10 5.12
CA VAL A 62 9.66 12.67 4.85
C VAL A 62 9.08 12.03 6.10
N PHE A 63 8.31 10.94 5.93
CA PHE A 63 7.61 10.28 7.02
C PHE A 63 8.51 9.94 8.23
N LEU A 64 9.71 9.43 7.96
CA LEU A 64 10.68 9.07 8.99
C LEU A 64 11.20 10.31 9.74
N ASP A 65 11.45 11.40 9.04
CA ASP A 65 11.87 12.67 9.64
C ASP A 65 10.77 13.25 10.54
N MET A 66 9.50 13.11 10.13
CA MET A 66 8.35 13.52 10.95
C MET A 66 8.27 12.70 12.26
N ILE A 67 8.46 11.38 12.21
CA ILE A 67 8.46 10.54 13.42
C ILE A 67 9.64 10.88 14.33
N LEU A 68 10.83 11.03 13.75
CA LEU A 68 12.05 11.31 14.50
C LEU A 68 12.00 12.69 15.16
N ASN A 69 11.53 13.73 14.44
CA ASN A 69 11.36 15.07 15.01
C ASN A 69 10.33 15.09 16.13
N LYS A 70 9.20 14.39 15.98
CA LYS A 70 8.20 14.29 17.06
C LYS A 70 8.71 13.52 18.29
N ALA A 71 9.60 12.56 18.10
CA ALA A 71 10.27 11.89 19.21
C ALA A 71 11.27 12.80 19.93
N ILE A 72 11.92 13.72 19.20
CA ILE A 72 12.85 14.73 19.73
C ILE A 72 12.10 15.86 20.47
N ASP A 73 10.93 16.28 19.98
CA ASP A 73 10.09 17.35 20.56
C ASP A 73 9.39 16.95 21.89
N GLY A 74 9.77 15.83 22.49
CA GLY A 74 9.33 15.42 23.83
C GLY A 74 8.06 14.57 23.89
N HIS A 75 7.60 14.00 22.76
CA HIS A 75 6.46 13.07 22.76
C HIS A 75 6.87 11.57 22.71
N ILE A 76 6.51 10.85 23.79
CA ILE A 76 5.85 9.53 23.98
C ILE A 76 6.29 8.28 23.17
N PHE A 77 7.19 8.34 22.19
CA PHE A 77 7.57 7.13 21.44
C PHE A 77 8.81 6.45 22.01
N SER A 78 8.66 5.20 22.47
CA SER A 78 9.81 4.37 22.81
C SER A 78 10.60 4.00 21.55
N GLN A 79 11.86 3.62 21.72
CA GLN A 79 12.69 3.18 20.59
C GLN A 79 12.09 1.96 19.87
N GLU A 80 11.45 1.08 20.63
CA GLU A 80 10.74 -0.07 20.09
C GLU A 80 9.52 0.34 19.27
N ALA A 81 8.79 1.39 19.69
CA ALA A 81 7.66 1.92 18.93
C ALA A 81 8.11 2.53 17.61
N ILE A 82 9.19 3.33 17.61
CA ILE A 82 9.77 3.91 16.38
C ILE A 82 10.22 2.81 15.44
N ARG A 83 10.96 1.81 15.95
CA ARG A 83 11.40 0.66 15.17
C ARG A 83 10.22 -0.10 14.58
N GLY A 84 9.18 -0.37 15.37
CA GLY A 84 7.98 -1.07 14.92
C GLY A 84 7.24 -0.34 13.79
N GLU A 85 7.16 0.99 13.84
CA GLU A 85 6.61 1.77 12.73
C GLU A 85 7.51 1.68 11.49
N VAL A 86 8.83 1.82 11.64
CA VAL A 86 9.78 1.69 10.52
C VAL A 86 9.68 0.30 9.87
N ASP A 87 9.69 -0.76 10.67
CA ASP A 87 9.52 -2.15 10.21
C ASP A 87 8.21 -2.29 9.40
N THR A 88 7.12 -1.74 9.92
CA THR A 88 5.79 -1.80 9.28
C THR A 88 5.78 -1.12 7.93
N PHE A 89 6.33 0.10 7.82
CA PHE A 89 6.34 0.85 6.56
C PHE A 89 7.29 0.26 5.53
N MET A 90 8.43 -0.28 5.95
CA MET A 90 9.37 -0.94 5.04
C MET A 90 8.78 -2.20 4.45
N PHE A 91 8.14 -3.03 5.28
CA PHE A 91 7.42 -4.21 4.80
C PHE A 91 6.25 -3.84 3.89
N ALA A 92 5.33 -2.99 4.36
CA ALA A 92 4.10 -2.65 3.65
C ALA A 92 4.36 -1.87 2.36
N GLY A 93 5.42 -1.07 2.29
CA GLY A 93 5.77 -0.30 1.10
C GLY A 93 6.42 -1.15 0.01
N HIS A 94 7.21 -2.16 0.39
CA HIS A 94 8.00 -2.95 -0.54
C HIS A 94 7.25 -4.20 -1.03
N ASP A 95 6.83 -5.08 -0.12
CA ASP A 95 6.38 -6.43 -0.46
C ASP A 95 5.12 -6.44 -1.35
N THR A 96 4.12 -5.64 -0.97
CA THR A 96 2.87 -5.54 -1.74
C THR A 96 3.08 -4.85 -3.08
N THR A 97 3.97 -3.85 -3.15
CA THR A 97 4.22 -3.08 -4.38
C THR A 97 5.03 -3.91 -5.38
N ALA A 98 6.07 -4.63 -4.91
CA ALA A 98 6.85 -5.53 -5.74
C ALA A 98 5.96 -6.61 -6.34
N THR A 99 5.10 -7.23 -5.51
CA THR A 99 4.12 -8.23 -5.96
C THR A 99 3.19 -7.66 -7.03
N ALA A 100 2.61 -6.47 -6.79
CA ALA A 100 1.74 -5.81 -7.76
C ALA A 100 2.43 -5.55 -9.10
N ILE A 101 3.63 -4.95 -9.06
CA ILE A 101 4.40 -4.63 -10.27
C ILE A 101 4.74 -5.91 -11.04
N SER A 102 5.20 -6.96 -10.36
CA SER A 102 5.54 -8.23 -11.01
C SER A 102 4.35 -8.83 -11.76
N PHE A 103 3.17 -8.87 -11.15
CA PHE A 103 1.97 -9.38 -11.82
C PHE A 103 1.46 -8.47 -12.93
N ILE A 104 1.52 -7.14 -12.76
CA ILE A 104 1.14 -6.19 -13.81
C ILE A 104 2.06 -6.36 -15.03
N LEU A 105 3.37 -6.46 -14.83
CA LEU A 105 4.33 -6.72 -15.91
C LEU A 105 4.07 -8.07 -16.58
N LEU A 106 3.72 -9.10 -15.81
CA LEU A 106 3.33 -10.40 -16.35
C LEU A 106 2.06 -10.29 -17.22
N CYS A 107 1.06 -9.52 -16.79
CA CYS A 107 -0.13 -9.26 -17.62
C CYS A 107 0.24 -8.57 -18.92
N ILE A 108 1.03 -7.50 -18.86
CA ILE A 108 1.46 -6.74 -20.04
C ILE A 108 2.22 -7.66 -21.01
N ALA A 109 3.17 -8.46 -20.52
CA ALA A 109 3.96 -9.38 -21.34
C ALA A 109 3.14 -10.47 -22.04
N ASN A 110 1.96 -10.81 -21.51
CA ASN A 110 1.06 -11.79 -22.13
C ASN A 110 -0.02 -11.17 -23.05
N HIS A 111 -0.09 -9.84 -23.15
CA HIS A 111 -1.12 -9.12 -23.91
C HIS A 111 -0.46 -8.04 -24.77
N ASN A 112 0.06 -8.44 -25.94
CA ASN A 112 0.79 -7.55 -26.86
C ASN A 112 -0.06 -6.33 -27.25
N GLU A 113 -1.36 -6.49 -27.46
CA GLU A 113 -2.28 -5.40 -27.79
C GLU A 113 -2.40 -4.35 -26.69
N VAL A 114 -2.24 -4.75 -25.42
CA VAL A 114 -2.21 -3.83 -24.29
C VAL A 114 -0.84 -3.15 -24.22
N GLN A 115 0.24 -3.91 -24.45
CA GLN A 115 1.58 -3.36 -24.51
C GLN A 115 1.71 -2.28 -25.60
N ASP A 116 1.21 -2.53 -26.80
CA ASP A 116 1.25 -1.60 -27.94
C ASP A 116 0.52 -0.30 -27.60
N LYS A 117 -0.68 -0.38 -27.01
CA LYS A 117 -1.42 0.80 -26.54
C LYS A 117 -0.70 1.59 -25.45
N ILE A 118 0.01 0.93 -24.54
CA ILE A 118 0.85 1.61 -23.55
C ILE A 118 1.98 2.36 -24.26
N ILE A 119 2.64 1.72 -25.24
CA ILE A 119 3.72 2.34 -26.03
C ILE A 119 3.18 3.57 -26.77
N GLU A 120 2.05 3.45 -27.46
CA GLU A 120 1.38 4.59 -28.13
C GLU A 120 1.08 5.74 -27.14
N GLU A 121 0.61 5.42 -25.93
CA GLU A 121 0.39 6.43 -24.88
C GLU A 121 1.71 7.11 -24.46
N GLN A 122 2.79 6.34 -24.30
CA GLN A 122 4.11 6.90 -23.95
C GLN A 122 4.70 7.74 -25.08
N GLU A 123 4.60 7.30 -26.33
CA GLU A 123 5.07 8.02 -27.52
C GLU A 123 4.30 9.32 -27.72
N ARG A 124 2.99 9.34 -27.43
CA ARG A 124 2.19 10.57 -27.46
C ARG A 124 2.66 11.59 -26.42
N LEU A 125 3.05 11.15 -25.23
CA LEU A 125 3.46 12.03 -24.12
C LEU A 125 4.91 12.51 -24.24
N PHE A 126 5.80 11.66 -24.76
CA PHE A 126 7.25 11.90 -24.72
C PHE A 126 7.95 11.88 -26.09
N GLY A 127 7.23 11.55 -27.16
CA GLY A 127 7.81 11.36 -28.49
C GLY A 127 8.89 10.28 -28.49
N CYS A 128 9.95 10.53 -29.26
CA CYS A 128 11.09 9.62 -29.39
C CYS A 128 12.25 9.92 -28.40
N GLU A 129 12.01 10.74 -27.37
CA GLU A 129 13.05 11.11 -26.40
C GLU A 129 13.46 9.89 -25.56
N LYS A 130 14.75 9.60 -25.51
CA LYS A 130 15.28 8.56 -24.62
C LYS A 130 15.48 9.15 -23.22
N ASN A 131 14.77 8.61 -22.23
CA ASN A 131 14.76 9.04 -20.83
C ASN A 131 14.19 10.46 -20.60
N PRO A 132 12.92 10.70 -20.99
CA PRO A 132 12.27 11.98 -20.77
C PRO A 132 12.13 12.27 -19.27
N LYS A 133 12.16 13.55 -18.91
CA LYS A 133 11.88 13.97 -17.54
C LYS A 133 10.39 13.80 -17.23
N VAL A 134 10.05 12.78 -16.46
CA VAL A 134 8.66 12.52 -16.05
C VAL A 134 8.23 13.52 -14.96
N THR A 135 7.13 14.21 -15.18
CA THR A 135 6.53 15.16 -14.24
C THR A 135 5.23 14.60 -13.66
N PHE A 136 4.72 15.22 -12.59
CA PHE A 136 3.42 14.83 -12.04
C PHE A 136 2.26 15.05 -13.01
N ALA A 137 2.34 16.04 -13.90
CA ALA A 137 1.33 16.29 -14.92
C ALA A 137 1.26 15.11 -15.91
N HIS A 138 2.42 14.62 -16.37
CA HIS A 138 2.47 13.45 -17.26
C HIS A 138 1.79 12.22 -16.63
N LEU A 139 2.01 11.98 -15.33
CA LEU A 139 1.34 10.87 -14.62
C LEU A 139 -0.19 10.98 -14.61
N GLN A 140 -0.75 12.20 -14.65
CA GLN A 140 -2.20 12.40 -14.73
C GLN A 140 -2.77 12.16 -16.14
N GLU A 141 -1.90 12.16 -17.16
CA GLU A 141 -2.27 11.95 -18.56
C GLU A 141 -2.10 10.49 -19.00
N MET A 142 -1.43 9.66 -18.19
CA MET A 142 -1.24 8.20 -18.40
C MET A 142 -2.50 7.39 -18.02
N GLN A 143 -3.63 7.72 -18.63
CA GLN A 143 -4.93 7.15 -18.29
C GLN A 143 -5.03 5.65 -18.62
N PHE A 144 -4.50 5.24 -19.77
CA PHE A 144 -4.55 3.84 -20.19
C PHE A 144 -3.63 2.98 -19.32
N LEU A 145 -2.41 3.43 -19.05
CA LEU A 145 -1.52 2.76 -18.09
C LEU A 145 -2.14 2.70 -16.69
N GLU A 146 -2.84 3.73 -16.22
CA GLU A 146 -3.57 3.69 -14.95
C GLU A 146 -4.65 2.58 -14.95
N ASN A 147 -5.38 2.43 -16.06
CA ASN A 147 -6.38 1.37 -16.22
C ASN A 147 -5.76 -0.02 -16.23
N VAL A 148 -4.60 -0.19 -16.88
CA VAL A 148 -3.81 -1.43 -16.86
C VAL A 148 -3.39 -1.78 -15.43
N ILE A 149 -2.89 -0.81 -14.66
CA ILE A 149 -2.52 -0.99 -13.26
C ILE A 149 -3.74 -1.39 -12.42
N LYS A 150 -4.89 -0.73 -12.60
CA LYS A 150 -6.14 -1.05 -11.89
C LYS A 150 -6.61 -2.46 -12.19
N GLU A 151 -6.60 -2.87 -13.45
CA GLU A 151 -6.99 -4.22 -13.86
C GLU A 151 -6.02 -5.29 -13.35
N GLY A 152 -4.71 -5.00 -13.35
CA GLY A 152 -3.71 -5.87 -12.73
C GLY A 152 -3.95 -6.05 -11.23
N LEU A 153 -4.26 -4.96 -10.50
CA LEU A 153 -4.60 -5.02 -9.07
C LEU A 153 -5.93 -5.74 -8.79
N ARG A 154 -6.88 -5.69 -9.73
CA ARG A 154 -8.15 -6.42 -9.64
C ARG A 154 -7.87 -7.93 -9.71
N LEU A 155 -7.21 -8.37 -10.78
CA LEU A 155 -6.94 -9.79 -11.04
C LEU A 155 -5.94 -10.38 -10.05
N TYR A 156 -4.86 -9.66 -9.76
CA TYR A 156 -3.80 -10.08 -8.86
C TYR A 156 -3.77 -9.16 -7.65
N THR A 157 -4.76 -9.33 -6.77
CA THR A 157 -4.89 -8.51 -5.55
C THR A 157 -3.78 -8.88 -4.53
N PRO A 158 -2.77 -8.02 -4.27
CA PRO A 158 -1.63 -8.40 -3.42
C PRO A 158 -2.03 -8.71 -1.98
N VAL A 159 -3.09 -8.06 -1.49
CA VAL A 159 -3.68 -8.32 -0.16
C VAL A 159 -5.12 -8.82 -0.36
N PRO A 160 -5.33 -10.13 -0.57
CA PRO A 160 -6.64 -10.67 -0.95
C PRO A 160 -7.63 -10.77 0.22
N LEU A 161 -7.12 -10.81 1.46
CA LEU A 161 -7.90 -11.01 2.68
C LEU A 161 -7.44 -10.03 3.76
N TYR A 162 -8.37 -9.44 4.50
CA TYR A 162 -8.04 -8.70 5.71
C TYR A 162 -9.11 -8.88 6.79
N GLY A 163 -8.65 -9.07 8.03
CA GLY A 163 -9.51 -9.32 9.19
C GLY A 163 -9.86 -8.05 9.96
N ARG A 164 -11.02 -8.07 10.62
CA ARG A 164 -11.48 -7.08 11.60
C ARG A 164 -12.10 -7.81 12.78
N GLN A 165 -11.89 -7.30 13.98
CA GLN A 165 -12.66 -7.73 15.15
C GLN A 165 -13.74 -6.69 15.41
N ILE A 166 -14.97 -7.14 15.57
CA ILE A 166 -16.14 -6.29 15.82
C ILE A 166 -16.10 -5.79 17.27
N ASP A 167 -16.11 -4.47 17.45
CA ASP A 167 -15.93 -3.80 18.76
C ASP A 167 -17.25 -3.55 19.52
N LYS A 168 -18.37 -3.58 18.81
CA LYS A 168 -19.75 -3.44 19.32
C LYS A 168 -20.69 -4.31 18.50
N ASN A 169 -21.85 -4.68 19.04
CA ASN A 169 -22.84 -5.43 18.27
C ASN A 169 -23.26 -4.63 17.02
N VAL A 170 -23.33 -5.31 15.87
CA VAL A 170 -23.70 -4.72 14.58
C VAL A 170 -24.87 -5.50 14.00
N GLU A 171 -25.93 -4.81 13.60
CA GLU A 171 -26.98 -5.41 12.76
C GLU A 171 -26.57 -5.31 11.29
N PHE A 172 -26.55 -6.45 10.61
CA PHE A 172 -26.21 -6.55 9.19
C PHE A 172 -27.19 -7.52 8.51
N GLU A 173 -27.94 -7.04 7.52
CA GLU A 173 -28.94 -7.82 6.76
C GLU A 173 -29.94 -8.59 7.66
N GLY A 174 -30.37 -7.96 8.76
CA GLY A 174 -31.29 -8.57 9.73
C GLY A 174 -30.64 -9.56 10.70
N MET A 175 -29.32 -9.77 10.62
CA MET A 175 -28.55 -10.60 11.55
C MET A 175 -27.77 -9.74 12.55
N LEU A 176 -27.79 -10.13 13.83
CA LEU A 176 -26.96 -9.52 14.85
C LEU A 176 -25.58 -10.18 14.86
N ILE A 177 -24.55 -9.41 14.51
CA ILE A 177 -23.15 -9.80 14.64
C ILE A 177 -22.65 -9.30 16.01
N PRO A 178 -22.34 -10.21 16.96
CA PRO A 178 -21.95 -9.80 18.30
C PRO A 178 -20.53 -9.24 18.35
N LYS A 179 -20.30 -8.39 19.36
CA LYS A 179 -18.96 -7.93 19.75
C LYS A 179 -18.00 -9.10 19.96
N GLY A 180 -16.77 -8.93 19.52
CA GLY A 180 -15.67 -9.89 19.68
C GLY A 180 -15.52 -10.86 18.51
N VAL A 181 -16.50 -10.92 17.60
CA VAL A 181 -16.41 -11.74 16.38
C VAL A 181 -15.36 -11.20 15.42
N ASN A 182 -14.57 -12.10 14.85
CA ASN A 182 -13.65 -11.79 13.78
C ASN A 182 -14.36 -11.92 12.42
N VAL A 183 -14.41 -10.84 11.67
CA VAL A 183 -14.91 -10.79 10.30
C VAL A 183 -13.72 -10.73 9.36
N VAL A 184 -13.72 -11.58 8.34
CA VAL A 184 -12.69 -11.58 7.29
C VAL A 184 -13.33 -11.10 6.00
N ILE A 185 -12.76 -10.05 5.42
CA ILE A 185 -13.20 -9.51 4.14
C ILE A 185 -12.36 -10.15 3.05
N PHE A 186 -13.00 -10.89 2.15
CA PHE A 186 -12.37 -11.51 0.99
C PHE A 186 -12.41 -10.58 -0.22
N ASN A 187 -11.44 -9.68 -0.29
CA ASN A 187 -11.34 -8.63 -1.30
C ASN A 187 -11.21 -9.19 -2.71
N HIS A 188 -10.36 -10.21 -2.88
CA HIS A 188 -10.18 -10.86 -4.17
C HIS A 188 -11.50 -11.46 -4.69
N GLY A 189 -12.35 -12.00 -3.80
CA GLY A 189 -13.68 -12.47 -4.18
C GLY A 189 -14.58 -11.38 -4.74
N VAL A 190 -14.54 -10.17 -4.16
CA VAL A 190 -15.28 -9.00 -4.68
C VAL A 190 -14.78 -8.61 -6.07
N HIS A 191 -13.45 -8.57 -6.25
CA HIS A 191 -12.81 -8.25 -7.52
C HIS A 191 -13.06 -9.29 -8.64
N MET A 192 -13.41 -10.52 -8.27
CA MET A 192 -13.75 -11.61 -9.19
C MET A 192 -15.27 -11.86 -9.30
N ASN A 193 -16.12 -11.04 -8.67
CA ASN A 193 -17.56 -11.24 -8.74
C ASN A 193 -18.08 -10.90 -10.15
N PRO A 194 -18.68 -11.86 -10.88
CA PRO A 194 -19.19 -11.63 -12.23
C PRO A 194 -20.34 -10.62 -12.31
N GLU A 195 -21.03 -10.35 -11.20
CA GLU A 195 -22.07 -9.32 -11.11
C GLU A 195 -21.49 -7.91 -11.35
N PHE A 196 -20.28 -7.65 -10.85
CA PHE A 196 -19.59 -6.37 -11.04
C PHE A 196 -18.59 -6.40 -12.21
N TYR A 197 -18.07 -7.58 -12.55
CA TYR A 197 -17.03 -7.79 -13.56
C TYR A 197 -17.37 -8.96 -14.49
N PRO A 198 -18.11 -8.72 -15.60
CA PRO A 198 -18.42 -9.77 -16.56
C PRO A 198 -17.16 -10.43 -17.13
N ASN A 199 -17.09 -11.77 -17.18
CA ASN A 199 -15.87 -12.52 -17.50
C ASN A 199 -14.68 -12.14 -16.58
N PRO A 200 -14.80 -12.35 -15.26
CA PRO A 200 -13.89 -11.76 -14.27
C PRO A 200 -12.44 -12.22 -14.41
N GLU A 201 -12.19 -13.39 -14.99
CA GLU A 201 -10.84 -13.94 -15.18
C GLU A 201 -10.10 -13.32 -16.38
N LYS A 202 -10.82 -12.68 -17.30
CA LYS A 202 -10.20 -12.03 -18.46
C LYS A 202 -9.59 -10.68 -18.07
N PHE A 203 -8.31 -10.52 -18.36
CA PHE A 203 -7.60 -9.24 -18.28
C PHE A 203 -8.11 -8.28 -19.36
N ASP A 204 -8.80 -7.23 -18.94
CA ASP A 204 -9.36 -6.21 -19.83
C ASP A 204 -9.26 -4.82 -19.18
N PRO A 205 -8.22 -4.03 -19.52
CA PRO A 205 -8.04 -2.67 -19.00
C PRO A 205 -9.21 -1.73 -19.32
N ASN A 206 -9.96 -1.96 -20.40
CA ASN A 206 -11.05 -1.06 -20.80
C ASN A 206 -12.21 -1.04 -19.78
N ARG A 207 -12.27 -2.03 -18.87
CA ARG A 207 -13.24 -2.07 -17.75
C ARG A 207 -13.20 -0.84 -16.84
N PHE A 208 -12.09 -0.12 -16.82
CA PHE A 208 -11.88 1.05 -15.98
C PHE A 208 -12.06 2.37 -16.72
N GLU A 209 -12.38 2.35 -18.02
CA GLU A 209 -12.71 3.56 -18.79
C GLU A 209 -14.07 4.14 -18.37
N SER A 210 -15.04 3.27 -18.05
CA SER A 210 -16.32 3.66 -17.45
C SER A 210 -16.53 2.93 -16.13
N MET A 211 -16.52 3.69 -15.03
CA MET A 211 -16.75 3.22 -13.67
C MET A 211 -17.98 3.89 -13.02
N GLU A 212 -18.72 4.70 -13.78
CA GLU A 212 -19.80 5.56 -13.24
C GLU A 212 -20.96 4.76 -12.64
N ASP A 213 -21.26 3.57 -13.20
CA ASP A 213 -22.37 2.73 -12.77
C ASP A 213 -21.97 1.64 -11.74
N LYS A 214 -20.70 1.58 -11.32
CA LYS A 214 -20.25 0.51 -10.42
C LYS A 214 -20.46 0.88 -8.96
N HIS A 215 -20.80 -0.13 -8.16
CA HIS A 215 -20.92 0.03 -6.72
C HIS A 215 -19.61 0.58 -6.11
N PRO A 216 -19.66 1.57 -5.19
CA PRO A 216 -18.45 2.22 -4.65
C PRO A 216 -17.43 1.27 -4.00
N PHE A 217 -17.89 0.10 -3.55
CA PHE A 217 -17.07 -0.95 -2.93
C PHE A 217 -16.73 -2.12 -3.88
N ALA A 218 -17.08 -2.04 -5.17
CA ALA A 218 -16.74 -3.08 -6.14
C ALA A 218 -15.24 -3.14 -6.46
N PHE A 219 -14.53 -2.00 -6.31
CA PHE A 219 -13.09 -1.91 -6.52
C PHE A 219 -12.37 -1.26 -5.34
N ILE A 220 -11.84 -2.08 -4.43
CA ILE A 220 -11.16 -1.62 -3.21
C ILE A 220 -9.80 -2.30 -3.00
N PRO A 221 -8.86 -2.20 -3.96
CA PRO A 221 -7.53 -2.82 -3.85
C PRO A 221 -6.71 -2.28 -2.66
N PHE A 222 -7.08 -1.12 -2.15
CA PHE A 222 -6.44 -0.45 -1.01
C PHE A 222 -7.33 -0.40 0.24
N SER A 223 -8.34 -1.27 0.33
CA SER A 223 -9.42 -1.20 1.33
C SER A 223 -10.22 0.11 1.22
N ALA A 224 -11.20 0.30 2.11
CA ALA A 224 -12.01 1.50 2.20
C ALA A 224 -12.24 1.93 3.67
N GLY A 225 -12.82 3.12 3.85
CA GLY A 225 -13.17 3.67 5.16
C GLY A 225 -11.99 4.19 5.98
N PRO A 226 -12.13 4.29 7.31
CA PRO A 226 -11.11 4.89 8.20
C PRO A 226 -9.76 4.16 8.23
N ARG A 227 -9.73 2.91 7.78
CA ARG A 227 -8.53 2.06 7.71
C ARG A 227 -8.14 1.77 6.26
N VAL A 228 -8.34 2.73 5.37
CA VAL A 228 -7.82 2.70 4.00
C VAL A 228 -6.28 2.70 4.02
N CYS A 229 -5.65 2.03 3.05
CA CYS A 229 -4.20 2.00 2.94
C CYS A 229 -3.61 3.41 2.86
N ILE A 230 -2.67 3.72 3.75
CA ILE A 230 -1.98 5.02 3.77
C ILE A 230 -1.10 5.24 2.53
N GLY A 231 -0.61 4.14 1.94
CA GLY A 231 0.15 4.15 0.68
C GLY A 231 -0.69 4.48 -0.55
N LYS A 232 -2.02 4.48 -0.45
CA LYS A 232 -2.89 4.95 -1.54
C LYS A 232 -2.68 6.45 -1.71
N ARG A 233 -1.96 6.85 -2.76
CA ARG A 233 -1.86 8.26 -3.13
C ARG A 233 -3.26 8.75 -3.51
N CYS A 234 -3.87 9.55 -2.65
CA CYS A 234 -5.17 10.15 -2.92
C CYS A 234 -4.97 11.36 -3.84
N PRO A 235 -5.44 11.36 -5.09
CA PRO A 235 -5.57 12.60 -5.84
C PRO A 235 -6.54 13.48 -5.05
N ARG A 236 -6.16 14.75 -4.82
CA ARG A 236 -6.89 15.73 -4.00
C ARG A 236 -8.40 15.89 -4.33
N LYS A 237 -8.86 15.33 -5.45
CA LYS A 237 -10.27 15.33 -5.89
C LYS A 237 -11.21 14.43 -5.08
N TYR A 238 -10.74 13.41 -4.35
CA TYR A 238 -11.62 12.44 -3.68
C TYR A 238 -12.00 12.78 -2.22
N LYS A 239 -11.59 13.94 -1.69
CA LYS A 239 -11.94 14.33 -0.30
C LYS A 239 -13.39 14.82 -0.11
N ASN A 240 -14.13 15.11 -1.19
CA ASN A 240 -15.44 15.75 -1.09
C ASN A 240 -16.64 14.83 -1.38
N THR A 241 -16.43 13.54 -1.65
CA THR A 241 -17.51 12.66 -2.13
C THR A 241 -17.96 11.61 -1.11
N ILE A 242 -17.47 11.66 0.13
CA ILE A 242 -17.98 10.81 1.21
C ILE A 242 -18.39 11.75 2.35
N LYS A 243 -19.62 12.24 2.25
CA LYS A 243 -20.42 12.71 3.38
C LYS A 243 -21.57 11.74 3.56
#